data_AF-A0A956SL14-F1
#
_entry.id   AF-A0A956SL14-F1
#
_cell.length_a   1.000
_cell.length_b   1.000
_cell.length_c   1.000
_cell.angle_alpha   90.00
_cell.angle_beta   90.00
_cell.angle_gamma   90.00
#
_symmetry.space_group_name_H-M   'P 1'
#
loop_
_entity.id
_entity.type
_entity.pdbx_description
1 polymer ?
#
loop_
_entity_poly.entity_id
_entity_poly.type
_entity_poly.pdbx_seq_one_letter_code
_entity_poly.pdbx_strand_id
1 'polypeptide(L)'
;QVVLDAGVKAIGREPMRGADAPGYACVVGRPDLVVTRLSEEHGVVALEGTDWSPRVGDQVRLVPNHACVAVHNFDAMHVIDPDGRVEVLPVAARGR
;
A
#
# COMPACT_ATOMS: atom_id res chain seq x y z
N GLN A 1 11.77 9.55 -8.51
CA GLN A 1 11.16 8.73 -7.45
C GLN A 1 10.28 9.59 -6.56
N VAL A 2 9.34 8.99 -5.84
CA VAL A 2 8.62 9.59 -4.71
C VAL A 2 8.72 8.70 -3.49
N VAL A 3 8.55 9.29 -2.31
CA VAL A 3 8.58 8.58 -1.03
C VAL A 3 7.20 8.70 -0.39
N LEU A 4 6.62 7.56 -0.06
CA LEU A 4 5.35 7.40 0.64
C LEU A 4 5.63 7.14 2.12
N ASP A 5 4.70 7.51 2.98
CA ASP A 5 4.69 7.23 4.43
C ASP A 5 4.17 5.81 4.77
N ALA A 6 4.06 4.95 3.76
CA ALA A 6 3.67 3.54 3.89
C ALA A 6 4.86 2.61 3.63
N GLY A 7 5.52 2.18 4.71
CA GLY A 7 6.62 1.20 4.68
C GLY A 7 6.17 -0.24 5.00
N VAL A 8 7.13 -1.08 5.43
CA VAL A 8 6.88 -2.49 5.78
C VAL A 8 5.80 -2.64 6.86
N LYS A 9 5.74 -1.71 7.82
CA LYS A 9 4.72 -1.74 8.88
C LYS A 9 3.31 -1.42 8.36
N ALA A 10 3.17 -0.81 7.19
CA ALA A 10 1.88 -0.58 6.58
C ALA A 10 1.50 -1.70 5.60
N ILE A 11 2.39 -2.03 4.66
CA ILE A 11 2.04 -2.87 3.49
C ILE A 11 2.72 -4.25 3.47
N GLY A 12 3.62 -4.54 4.41
CA GLY A 12 4.43 -5.77 4.42
C GLY A 12 5.62 -5.70 3.44
N ARG A 13 6.38 -6.81 3.33
CA ARG A 13 7.56 -6.94 2.45
C ARG A 13 7.48 -8.14 1.51
N GLU A 14 6.28 -8.68 1.29
CA GLU A 14 6.09 -9.86 0.47
C GLU A 14 6.19 -9.51 -1.02
N PRO A 15 7.11 -10.12 -1.79
CA PRO A 15 7.11 -10.00 -3.24
C PRO A 15 5.92 -10.76 -3.84
N MET A 16 5.53 -10.41 -5.06
CA MET A 16 4.49 -11.16 -5.77
C MET A 16 5.03 -12.55 -6.15
N ARG A 17 4.38 -13.62 -5.70
CA ARG A 17 4.77 -14.99 -6.04
C ARG A 17 4.09 -15.45 -7.33
N GLY A 18 4.82 -16.13 -8.22
CA GLY A 18 4.25 -16.74 -9.42
C GLY A 18 3.96 -15.78 -10.58
N ALA A 19 4.39 -14.52 -10.46
CA ALA A 19 4.39 -13.55 -11.54
C ALA A 19 5.75 -12.84 -11.53
N ASP A 20 6.30 -12.54 -12.71
CA ASP A 20 7.45 -11.63 -12.87
C ASP A 20 7.01 -10.17 -12.66
N ALA A 21 6.29 -9.91 -11.57
CA ALA A 21 5.80 -8.59 -11.20
C ALA A 21 6.76 -7.98 -10.15
N PRO A 22 7.49 -6.92 -10.49
CA PRO A 22 8.41 -6.27 -9.56
C PRO A 22 7.66 -5.53 -8.45
N GLY A 23 8.29 -5.42 -7.27
CA GLY A 23 7.85 -4.56 -6.18
C GLY A 23 6.98 -5.24 -5.11
N TYR A 24 6.49 -4.43 -4.16
CA TYR A 24 5.84 -4.88 -2.91
C TYR A 24 4.37 -4.47 -2.78
N ALA A 25 3.94 -3.50 -3.58
CA ALA A 25 2.58 -2.99 -3.70
C ALA A 25 2.49 -2.17 -4.99
N CYS A 26 1.27 -1.88 -5.48
CA CYS A 26 1.06 -0.96 -6.59
C CYS A 26 0.06 0.15 -6.24
N VAL A 27 0.10 1.26 -6.98
CA VAL A 27 -0.87 2.35 -6.83
C VAL A 27 -2.22 1.93 -7.42
N VAL A 28 -3.32 2.22 -6.71
CA VAL A 28 -4.68 1.90 -7.18
C VAL A 28 -4.93 2.55 -8.55
N GLY A 29 -5.33 1.75 -9.54
CA GLY A 29 -5.58 2.20 -10.91
C GLY A 29 -4.31 2.43 -11.75
N ARG A 30 -3.12 2.22 -11.18
CA ARG A 30 -1.82 2.39 -11.81
C ARG A 30 -0.89 1.21 -11.49
N PRO A 31 -1.16 0.01 -12.05
CA PRO A 31 -0.36 -1.19 -11.79
C PRO A 31 1.09 -1.08 -12.29
N ASP A 32 1.37 -0.12 -13.17
CA ASP A 32 2.71 0.27 -13.62
C ASP A 32 3.54 0.96 -12.52
N LEU A 33 2.87 1.57 -11.54
CA LEU A 33 3.49 2.28 -10.44
C LEU A 33 3.63 1.37 -9.22
N VAL A 34 4.79 0.77 -9.08
CA VAL A 34 5.08 -0.18 -8.00
C VAL A 34 6.01 0.40 -6.93
N VAL A 35 5.82 -0.06 -5.69
CA VAL A 35 6.75 0.23 -4.58
C VAL A 35 7.98 -0.66 -4.76
N THR A 36 9.11 -0.06 -5.17
CA THR A 36 10.35 -0.77 -5.51
C THR A 36 11.29 -0.96 -4.33
N ARG A 37 11.18 -0.11 -3.31
CA ARG A 37 11.99 -0.20 -2.08
C ARG A 37 11.14 0.13 -0.85
N LEU A 38 11.53 -0.46 0.27
CA LEU A 38 10.88 -0.28 1.56
C LEU A 38 11.91 -0.07 2.68
N SER A 39 11.55 0.80 3.62
CA SER A 39 12.05 0.83 5.00
C SER A 39 10.88 0.51 5.95
N GLU A 40 11.08 0.66 7.26
CA GLU A 40 10.00 0.42 8.23
C GLU A 40 8.75 1.27 7.94
N GLU A 41 8.94 2.58 7.73
CA GLU A 41 7.86 3.57 7.62
C GLU A 41 7.76 4.21 6.22
N HIS A 42 8.69 3.91 5.31
CA HIS A 42 8.69 4.53 3.98
C HIS A 42 8.69 3.51 2.85
N GLY A 43 7.87 3.78 1.82
CA GLY A 43 7.86 3.10 0.53
C GLY A 43 8.34 4.03 -0.58
N VAL A 44 9.11 3.50 -1.54
CA VAL A 44 9.64 4.29 -2.66
C VAL A 44 9.03 3.80 -3.97
N VAL A 45 8.50 4.72 -4.76
CA VAL A 45 8.01 4.47 -6.12
C VAL A 45 8.93 5.19 -7.11
N ALA A 46 9.45 4.46 -8.10
CA ALA A 46 10.23 5.06 -9.18
C ALA A 46 9.31 5.87 -10.10
N LEU A 47 9.79 7.02 -10.58
CA LEU A 47 9.04 7.87 -11.52
C LEU A 47 9.61 7.82 -12.96
N GLU A 48 10.64 7.01 -13.19
CA GLU A 48 11.25 6.92 -14.51
C GLU A 48 10.25 6.34 -15.51
N GLY A 49 9.98 7.09 -16.59
CA GLY A 49 9.11 6.65 -17.67
C GLY A 49 7.60 6.72 -17.40
N THR A 50 7.16 7.32 -16.28
CA THR A 50 5.73 7.55 -15.98
C THR A 50 5.34 9.02 -16.13
N ASP A 51 4.06 9.25 -16.41
CA ASP A 51 3.39 10.54 -16.42
C ASP A 51 2.90 11.00 -15.03
N TRP A 52 3.07 10.16 -14.00
CA TRP A 52 2.59 10.46 -12.65
C TRP A 52 3.46 11.52 -11.97
N SER A 53 2.83 12.63 -11.56
CA SER A 53 3.50 13.77 -10.93
C SER A 53 2.75 14.23 -9.67
N PRO A 54 2.82 13.46 -8.57
CA PRO A 54 2.19 13.83 -7.31
C PRO A 54 2.97 14.95 -6.61
N ARG A 55 2.29 15.67 -5.72
CA ARG A 55 2.87 16.68 -4.85
C ARG A 55 3.00 16.12 -3.43
N VAL A 56 3.91 16.70 -2.65
CA VAL A 56 3.98 16.41 -1.21
C VAL A 56 2.63 16.75 -0.57
N GLY A 57 2.08 15.79 0.18
CA GLY A 57 0.76 15.90 0.80
C GLY A 57 -0.38 15.26 0.00
N ASP A 58 -0.17 14.90 -1.27
CA ASP A 58 -1.17 14.15 -2.03
C ASP A 58 -1.38 12.75 -1.41
N GLN A 59 -2.64 12.36 -1.27
CA GLN A 59 -2.98 11.04 -0.75
C GLN A 59 -2.89 9.97 -1.85
N VAL A 60 -2.19 8.88 -1.55
CA VAL A 60 -1.99 7.75 -2.46
C VAL A 60 -2.61 6.51 -1.84
N ARG A 61 -3.35 5.73 -2.63
CA ARG A 61 -3.86 4.42 -2.22
C ARG A 61 -3.01 3.33 -2.83
N LEU A 62 -2.60 2.38 -2.01
CA LEU A 62 -1.80 1.23 -2.41
C LEU A 62 -2.62 -0.06 -2.32
N VAL A 63 -2.37 -0.97 -3.26
CA VAL A 63 -2.80 -2.37 -3.19
C VAL A 63 -1.59 -3.20 -2.75
N PRO A 64 -1.57 -3.76 -1.52
CA PRO A 64 -0.47 -4.58 -1.06
C PRO A 64 -0.49 -5.95 -1.75
N ASN A 65 0.68 -6.57 -1.93
CA ASN A 65 0.78 -7.91 -2.51
C ASN A 65 0.11 -8.99 -1.63
N HIS A 66 0.15 -8.81 -0.30
CA HIS A 66 -0.39 -9.79 0.65
C HIS A 66 -1.32 -9.10 1.65
N ALA A 67 -2.62 -9.12 1.37
CA ALA A 67 -3.64 -8.49 2.19
C ALA A 67 -3.63 -8.95 3.65
N CYS A 68 -3.41 -10.25 3.91
CA CYS A 68 -3.41 -10.79 5.27
C CYS A 68 -2.37 -10.13 6.18
N VAL A 69 -1.15 -9.91 5.65
CA VAL A 69 -0.06 -9.26 6.39
C VAL A 69 -0.35 -7.79 6.61
N ALA A 70 -0.83 -7.09 5.58
CA ALA A 70 -1.19 -5.68 5.71
C ALA A 70 -2.29 -5.47 6.77
N VAL A 71 -3.37 -6.27 6.73
CA VAL A 71 -4.46 -6.21 7.72
C VAL A 71 -3.96 -6.51 9.14
N HIS A 72 -3.08 -7.50 9.32
CA HIS A 72 -2.52 -7.85 10.63
C HIS A 72 -1.76 -6.69 11.30
N ASN A 73 -1.17 -5.78 10.51
CA ASN A 73 -0.37 -4.69 11.04
C ASN A 73 -1.17 -3.58 11.72
N PHE A 74 -2.50 -3.52 11.52
CA PHE A 74 -3.37 -2.48 12.07
C PHE A 74 -4.34 -3.04 13.12
N ASP A 75 -4.74 -2.19 14.07
CA ASP A 75 -5.75 -2.55 15.08
C ASP A 75 -7.19 -2.36 14.58
N ALA A 76 -7.38 -1.54 13.55
CA ALA A 76 -8.69 -1.27 12.94
C ALA A 76 -8.56 -1.03 11.43
N MET A 77 -9.67 -1.20 10.71
CA MET A 77 -9.82 -0.97 9.28
C MET A 77 -10.88 0.10 9.04
N HIS A 78 -10.60 1.01 8.11
CA HIS A 78 -11.60 1.90 7.55
C HIS A 78 -12.29 1.18 6.38
N VAL A 79 -13.56 0.82 6.55
CA VAL A 79 -14.41 0.26 5.49
C VAL A 79 -15.14 1.41 4.81
N ILE A 80 -14.98 1.52 3.48
CA ILE A 80 -15.57 2.59 2.68
C ILE A 80 -16.65 2.00 1.80
N ASP A 81 -17.90 2.39 2.03
CA ASP A 81 -19.06 1.96 1.23
C ASP A 81 -19.12 2.66 -0.14
N PRO A 82 -19.88 2.13 -1.12
CA PRO A 82 -20.03 2.76 -2.44
C PRO A 82 -20.63 4.18 -2.41
N ASP A 83 -21.39 4.51 -1.37
CA ASP A 83 -21.97 5.85 -1.14
C ASP A 83 -20.99 6.82 -0.44
N GLY A 84 -19.77 6.35 -0.12
CA GLY A 84 -18.72 7.12 0.52
C GLY A 84 -18.79 7.12 2.05
N ARG A 85 -19.74 6.41 2.67
CA ARG A 85 -19.75 6.24 4.12
C ARG A 85 -18.51 5.48 4.57
N VAL A 86 -17.93 5.91 5.69
CA VAL A 86 -16.77 5.27 6.31
C VAL A 86 -17.15 4.70 7.67
N GLU A 87 -16.95 3.40 7.83
CA GLU A 87 -17.07 2.69 9.11
C GLU A 87 -15.68 2.25 9.59
N VAL A 88 -15.42 2.36 10.89
CA VAL A 88 -14.18 1.88 11.51
C VAL A 88 -14.46 0.56 12.22
N LEU A 89 -13.91 -0.53 11.69
CA LEU A 89 -14.07 -1.87 12.25
C LEU A 89 -12.77 -2.33 12.92
N PRO A 90 -12.82 -2.96 14.10
CA PRO A 90 -11.63 -3.55 14.72
C PRO A 90 -11.12 -4.75 13.90
N VAL A 91 -9.80 -4.94 13.84
CA VAL A 91 -9.20 -6.20 13.37
C VAL A 91 -9.31 -7.23 14.49
N ALA A 92 -10.46 -7.89 14.56
CA ALA A 92 -10.87 -8.72 15.70
C ALA A 92 -9.90 -9.87 16.05
N ALA A 93 -9.12 -10.36 15.08
CA ALA A 93 -8.24 -11.52 15.23
C ALA A 93 -6.75 -11.18 15.15
N ARG A 94 -6.33 -9.97 15.58
CA ARG A 94 -4.94 -9.48 15.45
C ARG A 94 -3.90 -10.20 16.33
N GLY A 95 -4.21 -11.38 16.87
CA GLY A 95 -3.30 -12.21 17.66
C GLY A 95 -2.90 -11.59 19.00
N ARG A 96 -3.76 -10.75 19.58
CA ARG A 96 -3.64 -10.20 20.94
C ARG A 96 -4.72 -10.82 21.82
#